data_AF-A0AAU7C7T1-F1
#
_entry.id   AF-A0AAU7C7T1-F1
#
_cell.length_a   1.000
_cell.length_b   1.000
_cell.length_c   1.000
_cell.angle_alpha   90.00
_cell.angle_beta   90.00
_cell.angle_gamma   90.00
#
_symmetry.space_group_name_H-M   'P 1'
#
loop_
_entity.id
_entity.type
_entity.pdbx_description
1 polymer ?
#
loop_
_entity_poly.entity_id
_entity_poly.type
_entity_poly.pdbx_seq_one_letter_code
_entity_poly.pdbx_strand_id
1 'polypeptide(L)'
;MRQIRHADDEPWFERARLAYPARQIVVSNATLLPICFGGLIFVFLTRTQLHSGASISGATVGFAASLGVLVVGARLERRLCRPSRQPGAPGMALLWIFVAPSLFVLAVLIALIPTRIGWPAAAVLALGTAIATFFVSGAWLIPLVRLGLVVPASPRLLEIVERAVDRVGVRPRAVIELHSPNSMALALPVTKQLVFTSPILDALNDEELVAIAVHELGHLNEPRIVYMTRVAGAYLSVVAVAAIPLWGSYGIEVAMVPLAVYSLGWILLGRFGRRMEERSDRLGHVHEGEIAGTYARALEKLYEANLMPVVGPSKEVHPHLYDRMLASGVTPDYPRPEPPRREPVARFTALVLLVLIGVFVGFMIG
;
A
#
# COMPACT_ATOMS: atom_id res chain seq x y z
N MET A 1 10.02 11.35 18.24
CA MET A 1 9.68 12.73 17.78
C MET A 1 10.84 13.74 17.85
N ARG A 2 11.89 13.54 18.67
CA ARG A 2 13.04 14.46 18.76
C ARG A 2 13.79 14.62 17.43
N GLN A 3 14.07 13.53 16.73
CA GLN A 3 14.68 13.56 15.39
C GLN A 3 13.84 14.33 14.36
N ILE A 4 12.52 14.16 14.36
CA ILE A 4 11.62 14.90 13.44
C ILE A 4 11.65 16.41 13.74
N ARG A 5 11.84 16.83 15.00
CA ARG A 5 12.01 18.26 15.34
C ARG A 5 13.33 18.80 14.81
N HIS A 6 14.41 18.04 14.92
CA HIS A 6 15.71 18.43 14.36
C HIS A 6 15.69 18.48 12.82
N ALA A 7 14.84 17.67 12.19
CA ALA A 7 14.71 17.63 10.73
C ALA A 7 13.94 18.82 10.14
N ASP A 8 13.28 19.66 10.95
CA ASP A 8 12.50 20.79 10.44
C ASP A 8 13.39 21.94 9.89
N ASP A 9 14.68 21.98 10.28
CA ASP A 9 15.67 22.94 9.80
C ASP A 9 16.54 22.38 8.65
N GLU A 10 16.37 21.11 8.30
CA GLU A 10 17.14 20.44 7.25
C GLU A 10 16.51 20.65 5.86
N PRO A 11 17.29 20.57 4.76
CA PRO A 11 16.75 20.50 3.41
C PRO A 11 15.72 19.37 3.26
N TRP A 12 14.77 19.53 2.33
CA TRP A 12 13.64 18.61 2.20
C TRP A 12 14.06 17.13 2.05
N PHE A 13 15.16 16.86 1.34
CA PHE A 13 15.66 15.50 1.09
C PHE A 13 16.24 14.85 2.36
N GLU A 14 16.91 15.62 3.21
CA GLU A 14 17.39 15.15 4.53
C GLU A 14 16.22 15.00 5.50
N ARG A 15 15.29 15.95 5.47
CA ARG A 15 14.05 15.86 6.26
C ARG A 15 13.24 14.61 5.90
N ALA A 16 13.12 14.29 4.62
CA ALA A 16 12.47 13.08 4.12
C ALA A 16 13.17 11.81 4.63
N ARG A 17 14.51 11.77 4.55
CA ARG A 17 15.32 10.65 5.06
C ARG A 17 15.14 10.44 6.56
N LEU A 18 15.17 11.52 7.36
CA LEU A 18 15.03 11.48 8.81
C LEU A 18 13.59 11.16 9.26
N ALA A 19 12.59 11.52 8.48
CA ALA A 19 11.18 11.24 8.76
C ALA A 19 10.77 9.80 8.40
N TYR A 20 11.41 9.19 7.40
CA TYR A 20 11.05 7.87 6.87
C TYR A 20 10.96 6.74 7.93
N PRO A 21 11.88 6.61 8.91
CA PRO A 21 11.75 5.60 9.96
C PRO A 21 10.46 5.72 10.77
N ALA A 22 9.97 6.93 11.03
CA ALA A 22 8.72 7.14 11.75
C ALA A 22 7.50 6.62 10.94
N ARG A 23 7.50 6.82 9.62
CA ARG A 23 6.47 6.25 8.73
C ARG A 23 6.53 4.73 8.71
N GLN A 24 7.72 4.16 8.63
CA GLN A 24 7.93 2.70 8.68
C GLN A 24 7.42 2.09 9.99
N ILE A 25 7.60 2.77 11.13
CA ILE A 25 7.05 2.34 12.42
C ILE A 25 5.53 2.35 12.40
N VAL A 26 4.89 3.39 11.84
CA VAL A 26 3.43 3.46 11.71
C VAL A 26 2.91 2.30 10.85
N VAL A 27 3.49 2.09 9.67
CA VAL A 27 3.08 1.00 8.75
C VAL A 27 3.29 -0.37 9.40
N SER A 28 4.43 -0.58 10.05
CA SER A 28 4.72 -1.84 10.75
C SER A 28 3.73 -2.09 11.90
N ASN A 29 3.46 -1.07 12.72
CA ASN A 29 2.55 -1.18 13.86
C ASN A 29 1.09 -1.37 13.44
N ALA A 30 0.70 -0.86 12.27
CA ALA A 30 -0.64 -1.06 11.71
C ALA A 30 -0.93 -2.53 11.39
N THR A 31 0.11 -3.36 11.29
CA THR A 31 0.00 -4.81 11.13
C THR A 31 0.31 -5.55 12.43
N LEU A 32 1.37 -5.14 13.13
CA LEU A 32 1.86 -5.83 14.33
C LEU A 32 0.93 -5.74 15.52
N LEU A 33 0.56 -4.52 15.95
CA LEU A 33 -0.21 -4.34 17.16
C LEU A 33 -1.56 -5.08 17.09
N PRO A 34 -2.27 -5.07 15.95
CA PRO A 34 -3.48 -5.87 15.79
C PRO A 34 -3.26 -7.37 15.99
N ILE A 35 -2.20 -7.93 15.39
CA ILE A 35 -1.86 -9.35 15.52
C ILE A 35 -1.47 -9.67 16.97
N CYS A 36 -0.66 -8.83 17.60
CA CYS A 36 -0.18 -9.04 18.97
C CYS A 36 -1.32 -8.96 19.96
N PHE A 37 -2.04 -7.84 20.02
CA PHE A 37 -3.09 -7.64 21.01
C PHE A 37 -4.31 -8.52 20.71
N GLY A 38 -4.71 -8.65 19.45
CA GLY A 38 -5.80 -9.53 19.07
C GLY A 38 -5.49 -11.00 19.34
N GLY A 39 -4.28 -11.45 18.99
CA GLY A 39 -3.81 -12.81 19.27
C GLY A 39 -3.67 -13.10 20.76
N LEU A 40 -3.11 -12.17 21.55
CA LEU A 40 -2.98 -12.32 23.01
C LEU A 40 -4.35 -12.45 23.68
N ILE A 41 -5.33 -11.63 23.30
CA ILE A 41 -6.69 -11.71 23.85
C ILE A 41 -7.36 -13.02 23.44
N PHE A 42 -7.19 -13.45 22.19
CA PHE A 42 -7.69 -14.73 21.73
C PHE A 42 -7.12 -15.91 22.55
N VAL A 43 -5.80 -15.94 22.75
CA VAL A 43 -5.13 -16.99 23.55
C VAL A 43 -5.56 -16.93 25.02
N PHE A 44 -5.66 -15.74 25.59
CA PHE A 44 -6.09 -15.57 26.97
C PHE A 44 -7.51 -16.11 27.20
N LEU A 45 -8.47 -15.74 26.34
CA LEU A 45 -9.88 -16.14 26.48
C LEU A 45 -10.11 -17.62 26.17
N THR A 46 -9.36 -18.19 25.23
CA THR A 46 -9.42 -19.63 24.95
C THR A 46 -8.85 -20.48 26.08
N ARG A 47 -7.88 -19.98 26.86
CA ARG A 47 -7.35 -20.68 28.05
C ARG A 47 -8.29 -20.64 29.25
N THR A 48 -9.06 -19.58 29.42
CA THR A 48 -9.93 -19.41 30.60
C THR A 48 -11.28 -20.12 30.49
N GLN A 49 -11.44 -21.03 29.50
CA GLN A 49 -12.70 -21.72 29.17
C GLN A 49 -13.88 -20.79 28.82
N LEU A 50 -13.64 -19.48 28.66
CA LEU A 50 -14.56 -18.50 28.09
C LEU A 50 -14.49 -18.57 26.56
N HIS A 51 -14.72 -19.76 26.01
CA HIS A 51 -14.56 -20.04 24.58
C HIS A 51 -15.56 -19.26 23.71
N SER A 52 -16.73 -18.92 24.25
CA SER A 52 -17.76 -18.17 23.53
C SER A 52 -17.30 -16.74 23.26
N GLY A 53 -16.92 -16.48 22.00
CA GLY A 53 -16.59 -15.13 21.52
C GLY A 53 -15.12 -14.77 21.54
N ALA A 54 -14.19 -15.66 21.91
CA ALA A 54 -12.76 -15.37 21.93
C ALA A 54 -12.23 -14.80 20.59
N SER A 55 -12.68 -15.35 19.46
CA SER A 55 -12.33 -14.85 18.12
C SER A 55 -12.85 -13.44 17.88
N ILE A 56 -14.08 -13.14 18.30
CA ILE A 56 -14.71 -11.82 18.13
C ILE A 56 -13.99 -10.80 19.01
N SER A 57 -13.69 -11.14 20.26
CA SER A 57 -12.96 -10.28 21.18
C SER A 57 -11.53 -10.00 20.69
N GLY A 58 -10.82 -11.04 20.23
CA GLY A 58 -9.50 -10.89 19.62
C GLY A 58 -9.53 -10.00 18.38
N ALA A 59 -10.48 -10.22 17.47
CA ALA A 59 -10.67 -9.39 16.29
C ALA A 59 -11.00 -7.93 16.63
N THR A 60 -11.86 -7.71 17.64
CA THR A 60 -12.26 -6.37 18.09
C THR A 60 -11.08 -5.61 18.67
N VAL A 61 -10.29 -6.26 19.54
CA VAL A 61 -9.09 -5.65 20.12
C VAL A 61 -8.04 -5.40 19.05
N GLY A 62 -7.85 -6.34 18.12
CA GLY A 62 -6.96 -6.15 16.99
C GLY A 62 -7.36 -4.94 16.14
N PHE A 63 -8.66 -4.81 15.84
CA PHE A 63 -9.21 -3.68 15.10
C PHE A 63 -9.03 -2.35 15.85
N ALA A 64 -9.30 -2.32 17.15
CA ALA A 64 -9.08 -1.14 17.98
C ALA A 64 -7.59 -0.72 17.98
N ALA A 65 -6.66 -1.67 18.03
CA ALA A 65 -5.23 -1.41 17.91
C ALA A 65 -4.88 -0.83 16.53
N SER A 66 -5.44 -1.36 15.43
CA SER A 66 -5.27 -0.79 14.08
C SER A 66 -5.71 0.67 14.05
N LEU A 67 -6.93 0.96 14.53
CA LEU A 67 -7.45 2.33 14.56
C LEU A 67 -6.55 3.29 15.36
N GLY A 68 -6.03 2.86 16.51
CA GLY A 68 -5.08 3.63 17.30
C GLY A 68 -3.82 4.00 16.50
N VAL A 69 -3.26 3.04 15.75
CA VAL A 69 -2.10 3.30 14.88
C VAL A 69 -2.46 4.25 13.75
N LEU A 70 -3.63 4.10 13.13
CA LEU A 70 -4.08 4.99 12.05
C LEU A 70 -4.21 6.44 12.52
N VAL A 71 -4.71 6.67 13.74
CA VAL A 71 -4.78 8.03 14.33
C VAL A 71 -3.38 8.62 14.52
N VAL A 72 -2.42 7.82 15.00
CA VAL A 72 -1.02 8.25 15.16
C VAL A 72 -0.39 8.54 13.79
N GLY A 73 -0.62 7.68 12.80
CA GLY A 73 -0.16 7.87 11.42
C GLY A 73 -0.70 9.15 10.80
N ALA A 74 -2.00 9.42 10.94
CA ALA A 74 -2.61 10.66 10.48
C ALA A 74 -1.97 11.90 11.14
N ARG A 75 -1.73 11.86 12.45
CA ARG A 75 -1.04 12.96 13.16
C ARG A 75 0.39 13.16 12.68
N LEU A 76 1.09 12.07 12.37
CA LEU A 76 2.44 12.12 11.79
C LEU A 76 2.41 12.79 10.41
N GLU A 77 1.55 12.34 9.49
CA GLU A 77 1.47 12.94 8.14
C GLU A 77 1.09 14.41 8.16
N ARG A 78 0.17 14.80 9.06
CA ARG A 78 -0.17 16.22 9.27
C ARG A 78 1.03 17.07 9.66
N ARG A 79 1.94 16.51 10.46
CA ARG A 79 3.16 17.19 10.89
C ARG A 79 4.18 17.27 9.76
N LEU A 80 4.26 16.25 8.92
CA LEU A 80 5.25 16.12 7.87
C LEU A 80 4.89 16.95 6.63
N CYS A 81 3.77 16.63 5.98
CA CYS A 81 3.47 17.09 4.61
C CYS A 81 2.73 18.43 4.50
N ARG A 82 2.31 19.05 5.62
CA ARG A 82 1.50 20.29 5.67
C ARG A 82 0.59 20.52 4.44
N PRO A 83 -0.32 19.58 4.09
CA PRO A 83 -1.08 19.68 2.84
C PRO A 83 -1.99 20.92 2.81
N SER A 84 -2.14 21.55 1.64
CA SER A 84 -3.03 22.71 1.40
C SER A 84 -4.49 22.40 1.74
N ARG A 85 -4.93 21.16 1.50
CA ARG A 85 -6.27 20.64 1.81
C ARG A 85 -6.18 19.25 2.41
N GLN A 86 -6.67 19.08 3.63
CA GLN A 86 -6.71 17.78 4.28
C GLN A 86 -8.13 17.21 4.25
N PRO A 87 -8.33 15.94 3.83
CA PRO A 87 -9.59 15.28 4.09
C PRO A 87 -9.84 15.20 5.61
N GLY A 88 -11.10 15.31 6.01
CA GLY A 88 -11.50 15.10 7.40
C GLY A 88 -11.10 13.72 7.92
N ALA A 89 -11.15 13.52 9.24
CA ALA A 89 -10.83 12.23 9.86
C ALA A 89 -11.52 11.01 9.19
N PRO A 90 -12.78 11.09 8.73
CA PRO A 90 -13.42 10.01 7.96
C PRO A 90 -12.73 9.71 6.63
N GLY A 91 -12.35 10.74 5.85
CA GLY A 91 -11.66 10.58 4.57
C GLY A 91 -10.27 9.97 4.72
N MET A 92 -9.57 10.31 5.81
CA MET A 92 -8.33 9.64 6.20
C MET A 92 -8.55 8.17 6.55
N ALA A 93 -9.55 7.83 7.36
CA ALA A 93 -9.86 6.43 7.70
C ALA A 93 -10.23 5.61 6.46
N LEU A 94 -11.04 6.17 5.55
CA LEU A 94 -11.40 5.55 4.29
C LEU A 94 -10.18 5.31 3.39
N LEU A 95 -9.30 6.30 3.25
CA LEU A 95 -8.07 6.14 2.47
C LEU A 95 -7.24 4.95 2.97
N TRP A 96 -7.10 4.79 4.30
CA TRP A 96 -6.37 3.66 4.89
C TRP A 96 -7.05 2.31 4.65
N ILE A 97 -8.39 2.25 4.72
CA ILE A 97 -9.15 1.04 4.38
C ILE A 97 -8.91 0.63 2.92
N PHE A 98 -8.78 1.60 2.01
CA PHE A 98 -8.61 1.34 0.58
C PHE A 98 -7.15 1.19 0.12
N VAL A 99 -6.19 1.72 0.87
CA VAL A 99 -4.74 1.56 0.59
C VAL A 99 -4.22 0.21 1.07
N ALA A 100 -4.81 -0.38 2.12
CA ALA A 100 -4.42 -1.70 2.63
C ALA A 100 -5.60 -2.69 2.77
N PRO A 101 -6.37 -2.93 1.70
CA PRO A 101 -7.61 -3.72 1.77
C PRO A 101 -7.33 -5.19 2.14
N SER A 102 -6.17 -5.71 1.75
CA SER A 102 -5.73 -7.06 2.07
C SER A 102 -5.59 -7.32 3.57
N LEU A 103 -5.21 -6.31 4.36
CA LEU A 103 -5.11 -6.43 5.82
C LEU A 103 -6.49 -6.56 6.46
N PHE A 104 -7.46 -5.79 5.98
CA PHE A 104 -8.84 -5.87 6.46
C PHE A 104 -9.49 -7.19 6.08
N VAL A 105 -9.33 -7.62 4.83
CA VAL A 105 -9.78 -8.94 4.37
C VAL A 105 -9.17 -10.04 5.25
N LEU A 106 -7.86 -10.00 5.46
CA LEU A 106 -7.17 -10.99 6.29
C LEU A 106 -7.72 -11.02 7.73
N ALA A 107 -7.90 -9.86 8.36
CA ALA A 107 -8.42 -9.75 9.73
C ALA A 107 -9.85 -10.30 9.85
N VAL A 108 -10.74 -9.93 8.92
CA VAL A 108 -12.13 -10.43 8.89
C VAL A 108 -12.14 -11.94 8.69
N LEU A 109 -11.30 -12.46 7.79
CA LEU A 109 -11.24 -13.89 7.55
C LEU A 109 -10.72 -14.68 8.73
N ILE A 110 -9.64 -14.22 9.37
CA ILE A 110 -9.11 -14.86 10.59
C ILE A 110 -10.14 -14.84 11.71
N ALA A 111 -10.91 -13.76 11.86
CA ALA A 111 -11.94 -13.65 12.90
C ALA A 111 -13.09 -14.66 12.74
N LEU A 112 -13.41 -15.02 11.49
CA LEU A 112 -14.60 -15.82 11.16
C LEU A 112 -14.27 -17.28 10.81
N ILE A 113 -13.04 -17.58 10.37
CA ILE A 113 -12.69 -18.91 9.87
C ILE A 113 -12.73 -19.95 11.00
N PRO A 114 -13.49 -21.05 10.85
CA PRO A 114 -13.47 -22.14 11.81
C PRO A 114 -12.16 -22.93 11.71
N THR A 115 -11.82 -23.66 12.77
CA THR A 115 -10.59 -24.46 12.86
C THR A 115 -10.66 -25.80 12.13
N ARG A 116 -11.84 -26.22 11.65
CA ARG A 116 -12.01 -27.47 10.90
C ARG A 116 -12.71 -27.21 9.57
N ILE A 117 -12.39 -28.05 8.59
CA ILE A 117 -13.08 -28.06 7.31
C ILE A 117 -14.55 -28.41 7.49
N GLY A 118 -15.38 -27.66 6.78
CA GLY A 118 -16.81 -27.86 6.70
C GLY A 118 -17.43 -26.72 5.90
N TRP A 119 -18.76 -26.77 5.74
CA TRP A 119 -19.50 -25.71 5.06
C TRP A 119 -19.24 -24.30 5.63
N PRO A 120 -19.14 -24.09 6.96
CA PRO A 120 -18.80 -22.77 7.49
C PRO A 120 -17.42 -22.27 7.04
N ALA A 121 -16.42 -23.15 6.94
CA ALA A 121 -15.09 -22.78 6.43
C ALA A 121 -15.16 -22.36 4.96
N ALA A 122 -15.89 -23.13 4.15
CA ALA A 122 -16.11 -22.81 2.74
C ALA A 122 -16.83 -21.46 2.58
N ALA A 123 -17.85 -21.18 3.39
CA ALA A 123 -18.58 -19.91 3.38
C ALA A 123 -17.67 -18.71 3.70
N VAL A 124 -16.78 -18.82 4.70
CA VAL A 124 -15.83 -17.76 5.04
C VAL A 124 -14.80 -17.54 3.94
N LEU A 125 -14.24 -18.61 3.36
CA LEU A 125 -13.29 -18.48 2.24
C LEU A 125 -13.97 -17.89 0.99
N ALA A 126 -15.23 -18.24 0.73
CA ALA A 126 -16.03 -17.63 -0.33
C ALA A 126 -16.27 -16.13 -0.08
N LEU A 127 -16.60 -15.74 1.15
CA LEU A 127 -16.71 -14.33 1.55
C LEU A 127 -15.40 -13.58 1.32
N GLY A 128 -14.26 -14.17 1.72
CA GLY A 128 -12.93 -13.59 1.49
C GLY A 128 -12.62 -13.38 0.02
N THR A 129 -12.98 -14.37 -0.80
CA THR A 129 -12.86 -14.30 -2.26
C THR A 129 -13.76 -13.20 -2.84
N ALA A 130 -14.99 -13.06 -2.36
CA ALA A 130 -15.90 -12.00 -2.78
C ALA A 130 -15.36 -10.60 -2.41
N ILE A 131 -14.84 -10.41 -1.19
CA ILE A 131 -14.25 -9.13 -0.78
C ILE A 131 -12.99 -8.83 -1.59
N ALA A 132 -12.09 -9.80 -1.80
CA ALA A 132 -10.93 -9.61 -2.67
C ALA A 132 -11.33 -9.19 -4.09
N THR A 133 -12.38 -9.83 -4.64
CA THR A 133 -12.94 -9.49 -5.95
C THR A 133 -13.52 -8.08 -5.99
N PHE A 134 -14.21 -7.65 -4.93
CA PHE A 134 -14.71 -6.28 -4.79
C PHE A 134 -13.58 -5.23 -4.89
N PHE A 135 -12.42 -5.49 -4.29
CA PHE A 135 -11.27 -4.61 -4.42
C PHE A 135 -10.62 -4.67 -5.80
N VAL A 136 -10.36 -5.87 -6.33
CA VAL A 136 -9.74 -6.05 -7.66
C VAL A 136 -10.57 -5.42 -8.78
N SER A 137 -11.89 -5.52 -8.71
CA SER A 137 -12.83 -4.94 -9.68
C SER A 137 -12.94 -3.41 -9.64
N GLY A 138 -12.33 -2.74 -8.64
CA GLY A 138 -12.47 -1.30 -8.44
C GLY A 138 -13.82 -0.87 -7.88
N ALA A 139 -14.70 -1.80 -7.47
CA ALA A 139 -15.99 -1.49 -6.88
C ALA A 139 -15.87 -0.69 -5.57
N TRP A 140 -14.70 -0.72 -4.93
CA TRP A 140 -14.34 0.10 -3.79
C TRP A 140 -14.38 1.62 -4.05
N LEU A 141 -14.31 2.07 -5.30
CA LEU A 141 -14.48 3.47 -5.67
C LEU A 141 -15.93 3.96 -5.49
N ILE A 142 -16.92 3.07 -5.62
CA ILE A 142 -18.35 3.42 -5.52
C ILE A 142 -18.68 4.11 -4.19
N PRO A 143 -18.35 3.55 -3.00
CA PRO A 143 -18.60 4.24 -1.74
C PRO A 143 -17.81 5.56 -1.63
N LEU A 144 -16.61 5.66 -2.21
CA LEU A 144 -15.84 6.91 -2.17
C LEU A 144 -16.46 8.04 -2.99
N VAL A 145 -17.06 7.70 -4.14
CA VAL A 145 -17.85 8.65 -4.93
C VAL A 145 -19.07 9.12 -4.13
N ARG A 146 -19.80 8.21 -3.49
CA ARG A 146 -20.98 8.56 -2.66
C ARG A 146 -20.62 9.45 -1.47
N LEU A 147 -19.42 9.32 -0.94
CA LEU A 147 -18.91 10.12 0.17
C LEU A 147 -18.24 11.43 -0.28
N GLY A 148 -18.24 11.74 -1.58
CA GLY A 148 -17.62 12.94 -2.14
C GLY A 148 -16.09 12.98 -2.06
N LEU A 149 -15.45 11.84 -1.78
CA LEU A 149 -13.98 11.74 -1.73
C LEU A 149 -13.40 11.54 -3.12
N VAL A 150 -14.12 10.85 -4.00
CA VAL A 150 -13.80 10.73 -5.42
C VAL A 150 -14.77 11.59 -6.20
N VAL A 151 -14.24 12.48 -7.03
CA VAL A 151 -15.01 13.38 -7.90
C VAL A 151 -14.57 13.20 -9.36
N PRO A 152 -15.41 13.57 -10.34
CA PRO A 152 -15.00 13.63 -11.74
C PRO A 152 -13.78 14.54 -11.91
N ALA A 153 -12.89 14.19 -12.84
CA ALA A 153 -11.75 15.04 -13.16
C ALA A 153 -12.20 16.43 -13.65
N SER A 154 -11.48 17.45 -13.21
CA SER A 154 -11.62 18.83 -13.67
C SER A 154 -11.30 18.95 -15.17
N PRO A 155 -11.84 19.97 -15.87
CA PRO A 155 -11.54 20.20 -17.28
C PRO A 155 -10.03 20.32 -17.56
N ARG A 156 -9.28 21.00 -16.68
CA ARG A 156 -7.82 21.11 -16.74
C ARG A 156 -7.16 19.72 -16.73
N LEU A 157 -7.54 18.85 -15.79
CA LEU A 157 -6.97 17.51 -15.71
C LEU A 157 -7.32 16.64 -16.92
N LEU A 158 -8.54 16.75 -17.44
CA LEU A 158 -8.93 16.04 -18.67
C LEU A 158 -8.09 16.46 -19.88
N GLU A 159 -7.83 17.76 -20.03
CA GLU A 159 -6.96 18.29 -21.09
C GLU A 159 -5.52 17.78 -20.96
N ILE A 160 -4.96 17.82 -19.74
CA ILE A 160 -3.64 17.26 -19.45
C ILE A 160 -3.56 15.78 -19.83
N VAL A 161 -4.55 14.98 -19.45
CA VAL A 161 -4.57 13.55 -19.78
C VAL A 161 -4.73 13.33 -21.27
N GLU A 162 -5.55 14.12 -21.98
CA GLU A 162 -5.68 14.00 -23.44
C GLU A 162 -4.35 14.28 -24.15
N ARG A 163 -3.62 15.32 -23.72
CA ARG A 163 -2.25 15.58 -24.23
C ARG A 163 -1.30 14.41 -23.98
N ALA A 164 -1.41 13.74 -22.83
CA ALA A 164 -0.60 12.54 -22.54
C ALA A 164 -1.03 11.35 -23.40
N VAL A 165 -2.34 11.15 -23.60
CA VAL A 165 -2.92 10.14 -24.49
C VAL A 165 -2.39 10.30 -25.91
N ASP A 166 -2.33 11.53 -26.43
CA ASP A 166 -1.83 11.81 -27.78
C ASP A 166 -0.35 11.40 -27.95
N ARG A 167 0.44 11.43 -26.88
CA ARG A 167 1.85 11.01 -26.90
C ARG A 167 2.02 9.49 -26.91
N VAL A 168 1.20 8.76 -26.16
CA VAL A 168 1.40 7.30 -25.93
C VAL A 168 0.38 6.40 -26.64
N GLY A 169 -0.72 6.96 -27.15
CA GLY A 169 -1.79 6.23 -27.83
C GLY A 169 -2.65 5.34 -26.92
N VAL A 170 -2.55 5.48 -25.60
CA VAL A 170 -3.27 4.66 -24.61
C VAL A 170 -4.36 5.49 -23.96
N ARG A 171 -5.63 5.16 -24.21
CA ARG A 171 -6.78 5.86 -23.63
C ARG A 171 -7.26 5.19 -22.34
N PRO A 172 -7.35 5.93 -21.20
CA PRO A 172 -8.00 5.42 -20.01
C PRO A 172 -9.52 5.37 -20.20
N ARG A 173 -10.19 4.48 -19.48
CA ARG A 173 -11.66 4.39 -19.43
C ARG A 173 -12.27 5.56 -18.65
N ALA A 174 -11.58 6.03 -17.61
CA ALA A 174 -11.98 7.19 -16.83
C ALA A 174 -10.77 7.85 -16.17
N VAL A 175 -10.89 9.15 -15.90
CA VAL A 175 -9.96 9.94 -15.09
C VAL A 175 -10.75 10.48 -13.92
N ILE A 176 -10.23 10.30 -12.71
CA ILE A 176 -10.90 10.70 -11.48
C ILE A 176 -9.96 11.47 -10.55
N GLU A 177 -10.53 12.39 -9.77
CA GLU A 177 -9.84 13.13 -8.74
C GLU A 177 -10.18 12.56 -7.35
N LEU A 178 -9.14 12.37 -6.54
CA LEU A 178 -9.24 11.82 -5.18
C LEU A 178 -8.81 12.86 -4.14
N HIS A 179 -9.69 13.15 -3.19
CA HIS A 179 -9.37 13.99 -2.04
C HIS A 179 -8.52 13.20 -1.03
N SER A 180 -7.21 13.43 -1.06
CA SER A 180 -6.20 12.75 -0.25
C SER A 180 -5.21 13.77 0.32
N PRO A 181 -4.59 13.52 1.50
CA PRO A 181 -3.55 14.41 2.01
C PRO A 181 -2.22 14.34 1.24
N ASN A 182 -2.00 13.29 0.44
CA ASN A 182 -0.75 13.04 -0.26
C ASN A 182 -0.88 13.39 -1.75
N SER A 183 0.22 13.85 -2.35
CA SER A 183 0.32 14.06 -3.80
C SER A 183 0.55 12.70 -4.48
N MET A 184 -0.37 12.26 -5.35
CA MET A 184 -0.31 10.94 -5.97
C MET A 184 -0.98 10.99 -7.33
N ALA A 185 -0.35 10.35 -8.30
CA ALA A 185 -1.00 9.84 -9.49
C ALA A 185 -0.92 8.31 -9.46
N LEU A 186 -1.97 7.63 -9.91
CA LEU A 186 -2.02 6.18 -9.91
C LEU A 186 -2.85 5.68 -11.08
N ALA A 187 -2.27 4.77 -11.85
CA ALA A 187 -3.01 3.92 -12.76
C ALA A 187 -3.68 2.74 -12.03
N LEU A 188 -4.92 2.44 -12.41
CA LEU A 188 -5.65 1.24 -12.03
C LEU A 188 -5.76 0.33 -13.27
N PRO A 189 -4.79 -0.57 -13.52
CA PRO A 189 -4.73 -1.35 -14.76
C PRO A 189 -5.96 -2.23 -14.97
N VAL A 190 -6.56 -2.72 -13.88
CA VAL A 190 -7.71 -3.63 -13.96
C VAL A 190 -8.97 -2.93 -14.45
N THR A 191 -9.24 -1.73 -13.95
CA THR A 191 -10.41 -0.94 -14.37
C THR A 191 -10.09 0.01 -15.51
N LYS A 192 -8.82 0.11 -15.90
CA LYS A 192 -8.26 1.05 -16.88
C LYS A 192 -8.53 2.51 -16.52
N GLN A 193 -8.34 2.89 -15.26
CA GLN A 193 -8.61 4.26 -14.80
C GLN A 193 -7.33 4.95 -14.37
N LEU A 194 -7.31 6.28 -14.46
CA LEU A 194 -6.29 7.11 -13.84
C LEU A 194 -6.88 7.86 -12.64
N VAL A 195 -6.12 7.91 -11.55
CA VAL A 195 -6.48 8.60 -10.32
C VAL A 195 -5.43 9.65 -10.04
N PHE A 196 -5.85 10.89 -9.85
CA PHE A 196 -4.98 11.99 -9.41
C PHE A 196 -5.50 12.55 -8.10
N THR A 197 -4.62 12.88 -7.16
CA THR A 197 -5.04 13.52 -5.92
C THR A 197 -4.99 15.03 -6.02
N SER A 198 -5.89 15.75 -5.34
CA SER A 198 -5.89 17.22 -5.41
C SER A 198 -4.53 17.87 -5.12
N PRO A 199 -3.73 17.42 -4.12
CA PRO A 199 -2.41 18.00 -3.88
C PRO A 199 -1.41 17.85 -5.04
N ILE A 200 -1.51 16.82 -5.89
CA ILE A 200 -0.59 16.69 -7.03
C ILE A 200 -0.87 17.76 -8.09
N LEU A 201 -2.14 18.15 -8.26
CA LEU A 201 -2.58 19.17 -9.21
C LEU A 201 -2.15 20.58 -8.81
N ASP A 202 -1.93 20.78 -7.51
CA ASP A 202 -1.40 22.02 -6.92
C ASP A 202 0.15 22.03 -6.95
N ALA A 203 0.78 20.86 -6.76
CA ALA A 203 2.24 20.74 -6.66
C ALA A 203 2.96 20.79 -8.01
N LEU A 204 2.31 20.34 -9.08
CA LEU A 204 2.89 20.21 -10.40
C LEU A 204 2.24 21.16 -11.40
N ASN A 205 3.04 21.71 -12.31
CA ASN A 205 2.53 22.45 -13.46
C ASN A 205 1.97 21.50 -14.53
N ASP A 206 1.35 22.05 -15.57
CA ASP A 206 0.65 21.25 -16.58
C ASP A 206 1.60 20.33 -17.36
N GLU A 207 2.81 20.78 -17.74
CA GLU A 207 3.78 19.93 -18.44
C GLU A 207 4.31 18.80 -17.55
N GLU A 208 4.53 19.08 -16.27
CA GLU A 208 4.92 18.09 -15.27
C GLU A 208 3.81 17.05 -15.08
N LEU A 209 2.55 17.49 -15.02
CA LEU A 209 1.40 16.59 -14.92
C LEU A 209 1.22 15.75 -16.19
N VAL A 210 1.47 16.30 -17.39
CA VAL A 210 1.47 15.52 -18.64
C VAL A 210 2.54 14.43 -18.57
N ALA A 211 3.76 14.76 -18.13
CA ALA A 211 4.84 13.79 -18.01
C ALA A 211 4.52 12.66 -17.01
N ILE A 212 3.91 12.99 -15.87
CA ILE A 212 3.42 12.00 -14.90
C ILE A 212 2.29 11.16 -15.50
N ALA A 213 1.33 11.77 -16.21
CA ALA A 213 0.24 11.05 -16.85
C ALA A 213 0.74 10.07 -17.92
N VAL A 214 1.75 10.45 -18.72
CA VAL A 214 2.43 9.56 -19.67
C VAL A 214 2.99 8.32 -18.96
N HIS A 215 3.67 8.51 -17.82
CA HIS A 215 4.19 7.40 -17.02
C HIS A 215 3.07 6.49 -16.52
N GLU A 216 2.01 7.05 -15.94
CA GLU A 216 0.87 6.27 -15.44
C GLU A 216 0.11 5.53 -16.55
N LEU A 217 -0.04 6.13 -17.75
CA LEU A 217 -0.62 5.46 -18.90
C LEU A 217 0.20 4.24 -19.34
N GLY A 218 1.51 4.23 -19.11
CA GLY A 218 2.37 3.06 -19.29
C GLY A 218 1.88 1.84 -18.52
N HIS A 219 1.32 2.03 -17.32
CA HIS A 219 0.74 0.97 -16.50
C HIS A 219 -0.63 0.48 -16.99
N LEU A 220 -1.30 1.21 -17.89
CA LEU A 220 -2.54 0.71 -18.50
C LEU A 220 -2.27 -0.23 -19.69
N ASN A 221 -1.05 -0.22 -20.23
CA ASN A 221 -0.60 -1.06 -21.35
C ASN A 221 0.39 -2.15 -20.92
N GLU A 222 0.30 -2.58 -19.66
CA GLU A 222 1.07 -3.71 -19.14
C GLU A 222 0.64 -5.03 -19.80
N PRO A 223 1.56 -5.98 -19.99
CA PRO A 223 1.22 -7.26 -20.58
C PRO A 223 0.30 -8.06 -19.65
N ARG A 224 -0.57 -8.90 -20.22
CA ARG A 224 -1.59 -9.67 -19.50
C ARG A 224 -1.03 -10.49 -18.33
N ILE A 225 0.21 -10.98 -18.43
CA ILE A 225 0.87 -11.71 -17.34
C ILE A 225 1.02 -10.85 -16.07
N VAL A 226 1.37 -9.56 -16.21
CA VAL A 226 1.51 -8.64 -15.08
C VAL A 226 0.14 -8.33 -14.48
N TYR A 227 -0.86 -8.12 -15.32
CA TYR A 227 -2.25 -8.00 -14.87
C TYR A 227 -2.67 -9.20 -13.99
N MET A 228 -2.39 -10.42 -14.46
CA MET A 228 -2.70 -11.64 -13.71
C MET A 228 -1.92 -11.71 -12.39
N THR A 229 -0.68 -11.22 -12.34
CA THR A 229 0.08 -11.16 -11.08
C THR A 229 -0.56 -10.24 -10.05
N ARG A 230 -1.06 -9.06 -10.45
CA ARG A 230 -1.75 -8.11 -9.56
C ARG A 230 -3.04 -8.71 -9.00
N VAL A 231 -3.80 -9.38 -9.87
CA VAL A 231 -5.05 -10.09 -9.49
C VAL A 231 -4.74 -11.24 -8.54
N ALA A 232 -3.77 -12.09 -8.86
CA ALA A 232 -3.38 -13.23 -8.02
C ALA A 232 -2.93 -12.79 -6.62
N GLY A 233 -2.17 -11.69 -6.52
CA GLY A 233 -1.72 -11.13 -5.25
C GLY A 233 -2.87 -10.82 -4.28
N ALA A 234 -4.01 -10.35 -4.80
CA ALA A 234 -5.19 -10.05 -3.97
C ALA A 234 -5.83 -11.30 -3.33
N TYR A 235 -5.69 -12.48 -3.96
CA TYR A 235 -6.25 -13.73 -3.45
C TYR A 235 -5.28 -14.54 -2.57
N LEU A 236 -3.99 -14.19 -2.54
CA LEU A 236 -3.00 -14.88 -1.72
C LEU A 236 -3.38 -14.89 -0.23
N SER A 237 -3.96 -13.81 0.29
CA SER A 237 -4.44 -13.76 1.68
C SER A 237 -5.52 -14.81 1.97
N VAL A 238 -6.43 -15.07 1.01
CA VAL A 238 -7.47 -16.09 1.15
C VAL A 238 -6.84 -17.48 1.20
N VAL A 239 -5.85 -17.74 0.33
CA VAL A 239 -5.09 -18.99 0.32
C VAL A 239 -4.39 -19.21 1.66
N ALA A 240 -3.72 -18.19 2.21
CA ALA A 240 -3.04 -18.30 3.50
C ALA A 240 -4.01 -18.64 4.65
N VAL A 241 -5.20 -18.04 4.69
CA VAL A 241 -6.21 -18.33 5.71
C VAL A 241 -6.71 -19.76 5.65
N ALA A 242 -6.78 -20.38 4.46
CA ALA A 242 -7.20 -21.77 4.32
C ALA A 242 -6.30 -22.76 5.08
N ALA A 243 -5.09 -22.36 5.46
CA ALA A 243 -4.20 -23.15 6.31
C ALA A 243 -4.83 -23.51 7.68
N ILE A 244 -5.67 -22.62 8.24
CA ILE A 244 -6.27 -22.80 9.56
C ILE A 244 -7.22 -24.03 9.61
N PRO A 245 -8.27 -24.12 8.76
CA PRO A 245 -9.14 -25.29 8.76
C PRO A 245 -8.43 -26.56 8.25
N LEU A 246 -7.49 -26.44 7.31
CA LEU A 246 -6.70 -27.57 6.82
C LEU A 246 -5.86 -28.20 7.93
N TRP A 247 -5.25 -27.36 8.79
CA TRP A 247 -4.53 -27.84 9.96
C TRP A 247 -5.46 -28.62 10.88
N GLY A 248 -6.55 -28.02 11.35
CA GLY A 248 -7.39 -28.68 12.35
C GLY A 248 -8.14 -29.91 11.83
N SER A 249 -8.18 -30.14 10.51
CA SER A 249 -8.75 -31.35 9.90
C SER A 249 -7.74 -32.41 9.50
N TYR A 250 -6.55 -32.03 9.04
CA TYR A 250 -5.60 -32.97 8.41
C TYR A 250 -4.17 -32.90 8.95
N GLY A 251 -3.90 -32.03 9.92
CA GLY A 251 -2.56 -31.88 10.49
C GLY A 251 -1.72 -30.81 9.80
N ILE A 252 -0.54 -30.58 10.37
CA ILE A 252 0.34 -29.47 9.99
C ILE A 252 0.94 -29.66 8.59
N GLU A 253 1.18 -30.89 8.13
CA GLU A 253 1.79 -31.14 6.83
C GLU A 253 0.94 -30.58 5.69
N VAL A 254 -0.38 -30.74 5.79
CA VAL A 254 -1.33 -30.22 4.80
C VAL A 254 -1.46 -28.70 4.88
N ALA A 255 -1.43 -28.14 6.09
CA ALA A 255 -1.51 -26.69 6.30
C ALA A 255 -0.29 -25.92 5.77
N MET A 256 0.87 -26.58 5.64
CA MET A 256 2.07 -25.95 5.08
C MET A 256 1.95 -25.68 3.57
N VAL A 257 1.11 -26.41 2.83
CA VAL A 257 0.92 -26.22 1.38
C VAL A 257 0.41 -24.81 1.04
N PRO A 258 -0.73 -24.32 1.56
CA PRO A 258 -1.20 -22.96 1.27
C PRO A 258 -0.23 -21.87 1.75
N LEU A 259 0.49 -22.09 2.85
CA LEU A 259 1.51 -21.14 3.33
C LEU A 259 2.71 -21.08 2.37
N ALA A 260 3.16 -22.22 1.85
CA ALA A 260 4.20 -22.29 0.83
C ALA A 260 3.76 -21.59 -0.46
N VAL A 261 2.51 -21.79 -0.90
CA VAL A 261 1.93 -21.10 -2.06
C VAL A 261 1.89 -19.58 -1.84
N TYR A 262 1.46 -19.14 -0.65
CA TYR A 262 1.48 -17.72 -0.26
C TYR A 262 2.90 -17.13 -0.34
N SER A 263 3.88 -17.78 0.31
CA SER A 263 5.26 -17.32 0.35
C SER A 263 5.91 -17.29 -1.04
N LEU A 264 5.74 -18.35 -1.84
CA LEU A 264 6.25 -18.41 -3.20
C LEU A 264 5.59 -17.37 -4.09
N GLY A 265 4.27 -17.19 -3.96
CA GLY A 265 3.52 -16.14 -4.64
C GLY A 265 4.15 -14.76 -4.41
N TRP A 266 4.33 -14.33 -3.16
CA TRP A 266 4.93 -13.02 -2.87
C TRP A 266 6.33 -12.83 -3.46
N ILE A 267 7.17 -13.88 -3.45
CA ILE A 267 8.52 -13.84 -4.03
C ILE A 267 8.47 -13.66 -5.55
N LEU A 268 7.55 -14.35 -6.23
CA LEU A 268 7.42 -14.30 -7.69
C LEU A 268 6.76 -13.00 -8.16
N LEU A 269 5.66 -12.60 -7.51
CA LEU A 269 4.89 -11.40 -7.88
C LEU A 269 5.71 -10.11 -7.71
N GLY A 270 6.53 -10.02 -6.64
CA GLY A 270 7.35 -8.84 -6.37
C GLY A 270 8.40 -8.54 -7.44
N ARG A 271 8.83 -9.54 -8.23
CA ARG A 271 9.81 -9.36 -9.32
C ARG A 271 9.23 -8.64 -10.53
N PHE A 272 7.93 -8.72 -10.77
CA PHE A 272 7.30 -8.10 -11.92
C PHE A 272 7.14 -6.59 -11.73
N GLY A 273 6.83 -6.14 -10.52
CA GLY A 273 6.61 -4.72 -10.22
C GLY A 273 7.77 -3.83 -10.66
N ARG A 274 9.01 -4.15 -10.27
CA ARG A 274 10.19 -3.33 -10.60
C ARG A 274 10.44 -3.19 -12.10
N ARG A 275 10.24 -4.27 -12.86
CA ARG A 275 10.39 -4.24 -14.32
C ARG A 275 9.35 -3.33 -14.99
N MET A 276 8.19 -3.18 -14.36
CA MET A 276 7.14 -2.30 -14.87
C MET A 276 7.43 -0.84 -14.56
N GLU A 277 7.96 -0.54 -13.38
CA GLU A 277 8.48 0.80 -13.05
C GLU A 277 9.55 1.23 -14.04
N GLU A 278 10.56 0.38 -14.29
CA GLU A 278 11.63 0.67 -15.27
C GLU A 278 11.08 0.87 -16.70
N ARG A 279 9.99 0.19 -17.06
CA ARG A 279 9.32 0.37 -18.36
C ARG A 279 8.55 1.69 -18.41
N SER A 280 7.79 2.03 -17.38
CA SER A 280 7.01 3.27 -17.30
C SER A 280 7.93 4.48 -17.19
N ASP A 281 9.08 4.38 -16.52
CA ASP A 281 10.13 5.41 -16.48
C ASP A 281 10.65 5.73 -17.87
N ARG A 282 10.95 4.69 -18.67
CA ARG A 282 11.37 4.88 -20.06
C ARG A 282 10.30 5.58 -20.89
N LEU A 283 9.02 5.25 -20.69
CA LEU A 283 7.93 5.94 -21.39
C LEU A 283 7.82 7.40 -20.97
N GLY A 284 7.91 7.68 -19.66
CA GLY A 284 7.93 9.04 -19.11
C GLY A 284 9.06 9.88 -19.67
N HIS A 285 10.25 9.31 -19.83
CA HIS A 285 11.41 9.98 -20.41
C HIS A 285 11.33 10.13 -21.93
N VAL A 286 10.93 9.09 -22.69
CA VAL A 286 10.84 9.16 -24.17
C VAL A 286 9.76 10.13 -24.64
N HIS A 287 8.69 10.27 -23.87
CA HIS A 287 7.58 11.17 -24.16
C HIS A 287 7.55 12.37 -23.19
N GLU A 288 8.69 12.71 -22.59
CA GLU A 288 8.85 14.02 -21.95
C GLU A 288 8.67 15.10 -23.01
N GLY A 289 8.08 16.24 -22.64
CA GLY A 289 7.67 17.25 -23.61
C GLY A 289 8.85 17.93 -24.32
N GLU A 290 8.66 19.17 -24.74
CA GLU A 290 9.71 19.93 -25.42
C GLU A 290 10.93 20.21 -24.52
N ILE A 291 10.73 20.23 -23.20
CA ILE A 291 11.77 20.50 -22.21
C ILE A 291 12.32 19.16 -21.69
N ALA A 292 13.58 18.89 -22.02
CA ALA A 292 14.29 17.71 -21.51
C ALA A 292 14.36 17.73 -19.98
N GLY A 293 14.14 16.58 -19.35
CA GLY A 293 14.18 16.43 -17.89
C GLY A 293 12.92 16.87 -17.13
N THR A 294 11.85 17.30 -17.81
CA THR A 294 10.57 17.64 -17.16
C THR A 294 10.04 16.50 -16.31
N TYR A 295 10.13 15.25 -16.80
CA TYR A 295 9.68 14.08 -16.05
C TYR A 295 10.45 13.89 -14.74
N ALA A 296 11.78 13.98 -14.79
CA ALA A 296 12.64 13.85 -13.62
C ALA A 296 12.38 14.94 -12.57
N ARG A 297 12.17 16.19 -13.00
CA ARG A 297 11.82 17.31 -12.10
C ARG A 297 10.40 17.18 -11.54
N ALA A 298 9.45 16.64 -12.31
CA ALA A 298 8.12 16.32 -11.82
C ALA A 298 8.17 15.25 -10.70
N LEU A 299 8.98 14.21 -10.89
CA LEU A 299 9.22 13.19 -9.85
C LEU A 299 9.86 13.79 -8.60
N GLU A 300 10.83 14.69 -8.74
CA GLU A 300 11.46 15.37 -7.62
C GLU A 300 10.45 16.17 -6.80
N LYS A 301 9.63 17.01 -7.44
CA LYS A 301 8.56 17.75 -6.78
C LYS A 301 7.53 16.83 -6.11
N LEU A 302 7.20 15.70 -6.74
CA LEU A 302 6.31 14.69 -6.16
C LEU A 302 6.93 14.06 -4.89
N TYR A 303 8.23 13.77 -4.90
CA TYR A 303 8.95 13.26 -3.74
C TYR A 303 9.03 14.30 -2.63
N GLU A 304 9.30 15.56 -2.97
CA GLU A 304 9.33 16.68 -2.04
C GLU A 304 7.96 16.88 -1.38
N ALA A 305 6.88 16.95 -2.18
CA ALA A 305 5.51 17.13 -1.70
C ALA A 305 5.08 16.03 -0.72
N ASN A 306 5.57 14.81 -0.93
CA ASN A 306 5.29 13.67 -0.05
C ASN A 306 6.37 13.45 1.02
N LEU A 307 7.46 14.22 1.06
CA LEU A 307 8.66 13.96 1.86
C LEU A 307 9.13 12.50 1.75
N MET A 308 9.17 11.96 0.53
CA MET A 308 9.70 10.62 0.25
C MET A 308 11.23 10.66 0.18
N PRO A 309 11.95 9.68 0.75
CA PRO A 309 13.40 9.67 0.71
C PRO A 309 13.89 9.53 -0.74
N VAL A 310 14.83 10.38 -1.12
CA VAL A 310 15.48 10.36 -2.44
C VAL A 310 16.15 9.01 -2.70
N VAL A 311 16.78 8.45 -1.66
CA VAL A 311 17.40 7.11 -1.68
C VAL A 311 16.67 6.26 -0.65
N GLY A 312 15.89 5.29 -1.12
CA GLY A 312 15.20 4.33 -0.26
C GLY A 312 16.13 3.27 0.35
N PRO A 313 15.67 2.48 1.33
CA PRO A 313 16.35 1.26 1.77
C PRO A 313 16.51 0.27 0.59
N SER A 314 17.64 -0.47 0.54
CA SER A 314 17.91 -1.38 -0.59
C SER A 314 16.77 -2.37 -0.89
N LYS A 315 16.43 -2.57 -2.18
CA LYS A 315 15.41 -3.51 -2.71
C LYS A 315 13.94 -3.04 -2.66
N GLU A 316 13.66 -1.78 -2.99
CA GLU A 316 12.30 -1.32 -3.25
C GLU A 316 11.84 -1.64 -4.69
N VAL A 317 10.51 -1.61 -4.91
CA VAL A 317 9.88 -1.81 -6.23
C VAL A 317 10.22 -0.63 -7.15
N HIS A 318 10.21 0.60 -6.61
CA HIS A 318 10.64 1.79 -7.33
C HIS A 318 12.16 1.98 -7.22
N PRO A 319 12.86 2.30 -8.32
CA PRO A 319 14.26 2.73 -8.24
C PRO A 319 14.42 4.03 -7.45
N HIS A 320 15.62 4.28 -6.93
CA HIS A 320 15.92 5.51 -6.18
C HIS A 320 15.73 6.75 -7.07
N LEU A 321 15.13 7.82 -6.52
CA LEU A 321 14.89 9.05 -7.27
C LEU A 321 16.18 9.61 -7.84
N TYR A 322 17.25 9.66 -7.03
CA TYR A 322 18.56 10.17 -7.48
C TYR A 322 19.03 9.46 -8.76
N ASP A 323 18.92 8.14 -8.78
CA ASP A 323 19.37 7.31 -9.89
C ASP A 323 18.44 7.49 -11.10
N ARG A 324 17.13 7.69 -10.90
CA ARG A 324 16.14 7.98 -11.96
C ARG A 324 16.38 9.35 -12.60
N MET A 325 16.73 10.36 -11.81
CA MET A 325 17.03 11.70 -12.32
C MET A 325 18.29 11.66 -13.18
N LEU A 326 19.36 11.02 -12.70
CA LEU A 326 20.60 10.85 -13.47
C LEU A 326 20.37 10.06 -14.77
N ALA A 327 19.57 8.98 -14.71
CA ALA A 327 19.21 8.20 -15.89
C ALA A 327 18.43 9.01 -16.93
N SER A 328 17.74 10.08 -16.51
CA SER A 328 17.02 11.01 -17.37
C SER A 328 17.87 12.23 -17.78
N GLY A 329 19.19 12.20 -17.52
CA GLY A 329 20.10 13.30 -17.84
C GLY A 329 20.01 14.52 -16.90
N VAL A 330 19.24 14.44 -15.81
CA VAL A 330 19.08 15.53 -14.85
C VAL A 330 19.97 15.31 -13.64
N THR A 331 20.87 16.24 -13.37
CA THR A 331 21.67 16.24 -12.13
C THR A 331 20.90 16.99 -11.04
N PRO A 332 20.59 16.36 -9.88
CA PRO A 332 19.95 17.05 -8.77
C PRO A 332 20.85 18.13 -8.17
N ASP A 333 20.24 19.19 -7.65
CA ASP A 333 20.95 20.35 -7.07
C ASP A 333 21.46 20.10 -5.64
N TYR A 334 21.46 18.84 -5.21
CA TYR A 334 21.92 18.37 -3.90
C TYR A 334 22.78 17.10 -4.04
N PRO A 335 23.70 16.86 -3.09
CA PRO A 335 24.47 15.63 -3.08
C PRO A 335 23.56 14.42 -2.85
N ARG A 336 23.98 13.24 -3.31
CA ARG A 336 23.25 11.98 -3.09
C ARG A 336 23.08 11.73 -1.58
N PRO A 337 21.85 11.76 -1.03
CA PRO A 337 21.65 11.55 0.40
C PRO A 337 21.96 10.12 0.81
N GLU A 338 22.31 9.92 2.08
CA GLU A 338 22.40 8.58 2.64
C GLU A 338 21.02 7.89 2.64
N PRO A 339 20.95 6.55 2.58
CA PRO A 339 19.69 5.87 2.80
C PRO A 339 19.19 6.08 4.25
N PRO A 340 17.88 6.07 4.50
CA PRO A 340 17.31 6.09 5.84
C PRO A 340 17.90 4.96 6.70
N ARG A 341 18.09 5.26 7.99
CA ARG A 341 18.53 4.24 8.95
C ARG A 341 17.51 3.10 8.99
N ARG A 342 18.02 1.87 8.91
CA ARG A 342 17.21 0.68 9.18
C ARG A 342 16.98 0.57 10.68
N GLU A 343 15.83 1.02 11.13
CA GLU A 343 15.44 0.80 12.52
C GLU A 343 15.26 -0.71 12.79
N PRO A 344 15.68 -1.22 13.96
CA PRO A 344 15.51 -2.62 14.35
C PRO A 344 14.04 -3.03 14.51
N VAL A 345 13.08 -2.11 14.37
CA VAL A 345 11.64 -2.39 14.43
C VAL A 345 11.24 -3.51 13.48
N ALA A 346 11.78 -3.58 12.25
CA ALA A 346 11.49 -4.70 11.35
C ALA A 346 12.00 -6.07 11.85
N ARG A 347 13.09 -6.09 12.63
CA ARG A 347 13.59 -7.30 13.31
C ARG A 347 12.75 -7.63 14.53
N PHE A 348 12.27 -6.61 15.24
CA PHE A 348 11.33 -6.76 16.34
C PHE A 348 9.98 -7.31 15.86
N THR A 349 9.48 -6.86 14.71
CA THR A 349 8.31 -7.40 14.01
C THR A 349 8.45 -8.90 13.77
N ALA A 350 9.57 -9.31 13.17
CA ALA A 350 9.85 -10.71 12.90
C ALA A 350 9.96 -11.52 14.19
N LEU A 351 10.64 -10.99 15.21
CA LEU A 351 10.78 -11.63 16.52
C LEU A 351 9.42 -11.82 17.22
N VAL A 352 8.58 -10.79 17.24
CA VAL A 352 7.25 -10.87 17.87
C VAL A 352 6.34 -11.84 17.12
N LEU A 353 6.35 -11.84 15.78
CA LEU A 353 5.66 -12.86 14.98
C LEU A 353 6.18 -14.27 15.30
N LEU A 354 7.49 -14.46 15.42
CA LEU A 354 8.10 -15.75 15.75
C LEU A 354 7.72 -16.21 17.16
N VAL A 355 7.67 -15.30 18.13
CA VAL A 355 7.20 -15.57 19.49
C VAL A 355 5.71 -15.90 19.51
N LEU A 356 4.87 -15.17 18.79
CA LEU A 356 3.43 -15.45 18.71
C LEU A 356 3.15 -16.77 17.99
N ILE A 357 3.89 -17.07 16.91
CA ILE A 357 3.85 -18.37 16.23
C ILE A 357 4.31 -19.46 17.19
N GLY A 358 5.39 -19.25 17.95
CA GLY A 358 5.87 -20.21 18.95
C GLY A 358 4.86 -20.47 20.06
N VAL A 359 4.20 -19.43 20.57
CA VAL A 359 3.11 -19.53 21.56
C VAL A 359 1.89 -20.24 20.97
N PHE A 360 1.54 -19.94 19.72
CA PHE A 360 0.44 -20.59 19.01
C PHE A 360 0.72 -22.07 18.72
N VAL A 361 1.92 -22.40 18.24
CA VAL A 361 2.37 -23.78 18.01
C VAL A 361 2.43 -24.55 19.33
N GLY A 362 2.97 -23.93 20.39
CA GLY A 362 2.97 -24.51 21.74
C GLY A 362 1.57 -24.74 22.30
N PHE A 363 0.60 -23.91 21.92
CA PHE A 363 -0.82 -24.10 22.27
C PHE A 363 -1.48 -25.25 21.49
N MET A 364 -1.00 -25.52 20.27
CA MET A 364 -1.58 -26.55 19.39
C MET A 364 -1.00 -27.95 19.60
N ILE A 365 0.18 -28.05 20.23
CA ILE A 365 0.84 -29.32 20.58
C ILE A 365 0.50 -29.75 22.02
N GLY A 366 0.07 -28.82 22.86
CA GLY A 366 -0.18 -29.01 24.30
C GLY A 366 -1.60 -29.39 24.67
#